data_AF-A0A9E3ADM0-F1
#
_entry.id   AF-A0A9E3ADM0-F1
#
_cell.length_a   1.000
_cell.length_b   1.000
_cell.length_c   1.000
_cell.angle_alpha   90.00
_cell.angle_beta   90.00
_cell.angle_gamma   90.00
#
_symmetry.space_group_name_H-M   'P 1'
#
loop_
_entity.id
_entity.type
_entity.pdbx_description
1 polymer ?
#
loop_
_entity_poly.entity_id
_entity_poly.type
_entity_poly.pdbx_seq_one_letter_code
_entity_poly.pdbx_strand_id
1 'polypeptide(L)'
;MDAKKGIEIYRGAEAPALLEAGCITLVPGTQSQVEGMDKLRQAGLAEGDEVKVLVNMPGFSLSQAWFKNNYLLPLHSHEVDCLYYVVAGS
;
A
#
# COMPACT_ATOMS: atom_id res chain seq x y z
N MET A 1 -19.69 3.78 -0.91
CA MET A 1 -18.65 4.83 -0.90
C MET A 1 -18.96 5.75 -2.07
N ASP A 2 -19.07 7.06 -1.84
CA ASP A 2 -19.26 7.99 -2.96
C ASP A 2 -18.01 7.96 -3.84
N ALA A 3 -18.17 7.64 -5.12
CA ALA A 3 -17.06 7.62 -6.06
C ALA A 3 -16.45 9.03 -6.15
N LYS A 4 -15.12 9.14 -6.02
CA LYS A 4 -14.41 10.40 -6.23
C LYS A 4 -14.82 10.98 -7.59
N LYS A 5 -15.15 12.27 -7.63
CA LYS A 5 -15.74 12.91 -8.82
C LYS A 5 -14.73 13.33 -9.89
N GLY A 6 -13.42 13.18 -9.64
CA GLY A 6 -12.36 13.65 -10.53
C GLY A 6 -11.01 12.99 -10.26
N ILE A 7 -9.96 13.52 -10.92
CA ILE A 7 -8.58 13.06 -10.76
C ILE A 7 -7.89 13.93 -9.71
N GLU A 8 -7.34 13.28 -8.70
CA GLU A 8 -6.47 13.90 -7.70
C GLU A 8 -5.02 13.48 -7.98
N ILE A 9 -4.11 14.46 -7.98
CA ILE A 9 -2.68 14.24 -8.22
C ILE A 9 -1.92 14.77 -7.01
N TYR A 10 -1.14 13.91 -6.38
CA TYR A 10 -0.30 14.26 -5.24
C TYR A 10 1.18 14.32 -5.63
N ARG A 11 1.96 15.14 -4.93
CA ARG A 11 3.36 15.38 -5.25
C ARG A 11 4.24 15.31 -4.02
N GLY A 12 5.40 14.67 -4.18
CA GLY A 12 6.46 14.68 -3.18
C GLY A 12 5.98 14.25 -1.79
N ALA A 13 6.23 15.10 -0.79
CA ALA A 13 5.90 14.83 0.60
C ALA A 13 4.40 14.92 0.93
N GLU A 14 3.57 15.49 0.05
CA GLU A 14 2.13 15.63 0.25
C GLU A 14 1.35 14.38 -0.18
N ALA A 15 2.03 13.37 -0.72
CA ALA A 15 1.40 12.14 -1.17
C ALA A 15 0.97 11.27 0.03
N PRO A 16 -0.33 10.96 0.16
CA PRO A 16 -0.85 10.20 1.28
C PRO A 16 -0.48 8.72 1.19
N ALA A 17 -0.55 8.03 2.32
CA ALA A 17 -0.45 6.57 2.35
C ALA A 17 -1.72 5.92 1.77
N LEU A 18 -1.63 4.64 1.39
CA LEU A 18 -2.76 3.89 0.82
C LEU A 18 -4.02 3.90 1.70
N LEU A 19 -3.86 3.71 3.02
CA LEU A 19 -4.99 3.71 3.97
C LEU A 19 -5.65 5.09 4.07
N GLU A 20 -4.84 6.13 4.17
CA GLU A 20 -5.31 7.52 4.26
C GLU A 20 -6.05 7.94 2.99
N ALA A 21 -5.55 7.51 1.82
CA ALA A 21 -6.16 7.80 0.53
C ALA A 21 -7.45 7.00 0.24
N GLY A 22 -7.81 6.06 1.12
CA GLY A 22 -8.94 5.15 0.91
C GLY A 22 -8.72 4.15 -0.22
N CYS A 23 -7.46 3.79 -0.49
CA CYS A 23 -7.07 2.85 -1.55
C CYS A 23 -6.92 1.41 -1.06
N ILE A 24 -7.19 1.14 0.22
CA ILE A 24 -7.20 -0.21 0.80
C ILE A 24 -8.44 -0.43 1.64
N THR A 25 -8.91 -1.67 1.63
CA THR A 25 -9.96 -2.17 2.52
C THR A 25 -9.32 -3.08 3.57
N LEU A 26 -9.48 -2.73 4.85
CA LEU A 26 -9.00 -3.58 5.95
C LEU A 26 -10.02 -4.68 6.24
N VAL A 27 -9.55 -5.93 6.19
CA VAL A 27 -10.31 -7.11 6.60
C VAL A 27 -9.67 -7.72 7.84
N PRO A 28 -10.46 -8.22 8.81
CA PRO A 28 -9.91 -8.91 9.96
C PRO A 28 -9.09 -10.13 9.55
N GLY A 29 -7.86 -10.22 10.04
CA GLY A 29 -7.02 -11.40 9.87
C GLY A 29 -7.47 -12.55 10.78
N THR A 30 -7.08 -13.78 10.43
CA THR A 30 -7.16 -14.92 11.35
C THR A 30 -6.18 -14.74 12.51
N GLN A 31 -6.38 -15.51 13.59
CA GLN A 31 -5.48 -15.48 14.75
C GLN A 31 -4.00 -15.67 14.36
N SER A 32 -3.71 -16.65 13.50
CA SER A 32 -2.34 -16.92 13.05
C SER A 32 -1.75 -15.80 12.20
N GLN A 33 -2.57 -15.11 11.39
CA GLN A 33 -2.13 -13.95 10.61
C GLN A 33 -1.78 -12.77 11.52
N VAL A 34 -2.61 -12.50 12.54
CA VAL A 34 -2.37 -11.42 13.50
C VAL A 34 -1.08 -11.68 14.30
N GLU A 35 -0.90 -12.89 14.83
CA GLU A 35 0.33 -13.26 15.57
C GLU A 35 1.58 -13.20 14.69
N GLY A 36 1.47 -13.60 13.42
CA GLY A 36 2.56 -13.48 12.46
C GLY A 36 2.92 -12.03 12.19
N MET A 37 1.91 -11.17 12.02
CA MET A 37 2.10 -9.74 11.79
C MET A 37 2.75 -9.03 12.97
N ASP A 38 2.38 -9.41 14.19
CA ASP A 38 3.02 -8.87 15.40
C ASP A 38 4.51 -9.20 15.47
N LYS A 39 4.90 -10.43 15.09
CA LYS A 39 6.32 -10.83 15.02
C LYS A 39 7.08 -10.02 13.98
N LEU A 40 6.49 -9.82 12.79
CA LEU A 40 7.09 -9.00 11.74
C LEU A 40 7.25 -7.54 12.18
N ARG A 41 6.22 -6.97 12.80
CA ARG A 41 6.28 -5.61 13.35
C ARG A 41 7.38 -5.46 14.39
N GLN A 42 7.53 -6.43 15.30
CA GLN A 42 8.63 -6.44 16.29
C GLN A 42 10.01 -6.58 15.63
N ALA A 43 10.09 -7.22 14.47
CA ALA A 43 11.32 -7.37 13.68
C ALA A 43 11.63 -6.15 12.78
N GLY A 44 10.82 -5.09 12.84
CA GLY A 44 11.05 -3.84 12.11
C GLY A 44 10.43 -3.79 10.71
N LEU A 45 9.23 -4.38 10.55
CA LEU A 45 8.48 -4.31 9.30
C LEU A 45 8.11 -2.86 8.91
N ALA A 46 7.77 -2.01 9.89
CA ALA A 46 7.26 -0.66 9.61
C ALA A 46 8.32 0.30 9.04
N GLU A 47 9.60 -0.05 9.15
CA GLU A 47 10.74 0.74 8.67
C GLU A 47 11.28 0.24 7.32
N GLY A 48 10.61 -0.74 6.72
CA GLY A 48 11.09 -1.46 5.53
C GLY A 48 10.42 -1.06 4.23
N ASP A 49 9.33 -0.31 4.26
CA ASP A 49 8.62 0.15 3.07
C ASP A 49 8.11 1.59 3.20
N GLU A 50 7.87 2.21 2.04
CA GLU A 50 7.11 3.44 1.94
C GLU A 50 6.26 3.36 0.67
N VAL A 51 4.94 3.56 0.81
CA VAL A 51 4.01 3.55 -0.31
C VAL A 51 3.20 4.84 -0.32
N LYS A 52 3.29 5.57 -1.43
CA LYS A 52 2.69 6.90 -1.62
C LYS A 52 1.76 6.91 -2.82
N VAL A 53 0.52 7.37 -2.62
CA VAL A 53 -0.45 7.52 -3.70
C VAL A 53 -0.12 8.78 -4.51
N LEU A 54 0.12 8.63 -5.81
CA LEU A 54 0.45 9.71 -6.73
C LEU A 54 -0.76 10.19 -7.53
N VAL A 55 -1.66 9.27 -7.90
CA VAL A 55 -2.91 9.56 -8.59
C VAL A 55 -4.04 8.79 -7.93
N ASN A 56 -5.15 9.45 -7.67
CA ASN A 56 -6.37 8.81 -7.18
C ASN A 56 -7.58 9.34 -7.97
N MET A 57 -8.27 8.45 -8.66
CA MET A 57 -9.40 8.79 -9.52
C MET A 57 -10.43 7.66 -9.48
N PRO A 58 -11.70 7.89 -9.89
CA PRO A 58 -12.68 6.83 -9.90
C PRO A 58 -12.21 5.61 -10.71
N GLY A 59 -12.14 4.46 -10.04
CA GLY A 59 -11.74 3.17 -10.62
C GLY A 59 -10.24 2.94 -10.78
N PHE A 60 -9.38 3.89 -10.37
CA PHE A 60 -7.93 3.74 -10.55
C PHE A 60 -7.13 4.51 -9.49
N SER A 61 -6.07 3.89 -9.00
CA SER A 61 -5.03 4.59 -8.24
C SER A 61 -3.65 4.19 -8.75
N LEU A 62 -2.73 5.15 -8.73
CA LEU A 62 -1.32 4.91 -8.99
C LEU A 62 -0.55 5.22 -7.72
N SER A 63 0.24 4.25 -7.25
CA SER A 63 1.11 4.42 -6.09
C SER A 63 2.56 4.18 -6.48
N GLN A 64 3.47 4.97 -5.91
CA GLN A 64 4.89 4.64 -5.87
C GLN A 64 5.12 3.82 -4.61
N ALA A 65 5.78 2.67 -4.78
CA ALA A 65 6.21 1.82 -3.69
C ALA A 65 7.73 1.75 -3.67
N TRP A 66 8.31 1.99 -2.51
CA TRP A 66 9.72 1.77 -2.23
C TRP A 66 9.84 0.72 -1.14
N PHE A 67 10.77 -0.21 -1.35
CA PHE A 67 11.09 -1.26 -0.40
C PHE A 67 12.58 -1.23 -0.08
N LYS A 68 12.90 -1.38 1.21
CA LYS A 68 14.27 -1.56 1.68
C LYS A 68 14.81 -2.89 1.17
N ASN A 69 16.14 -2.98 1.03
CA ASN A 69 16.78 -4.23 0.66
C ASN A 69 16.38 -5.38 1.61
N ASN A 70 16.07 -6.55 1.05
CA ASN A 70 15.56 -7.74 1.74
C ASN A 70 14.23 -7.55 2.49
N TYR A 71 13.45 -6.53 2.15
CA TYR A 71 12.11 -6.37 2.72
C TYR A 71 11.19 -7.51 2.28
N LEU A 72 10.52 -8.12 3.25
CA LEU A 72 9.52 -9.16 3.01
C LEU A 72 8.13 -8.51 3.03
N LEU A 73 7.55 -8.31 1.85
CA LEU A 73 6.20 -7.79 1.72
C LEU A 73 5.20 -8.78 2.35
N PRO A 74 4.39 -8.36 3.34
CA PRO A 74 3.37 -9.22 3.91
C PRO A 74 2.43 -9.79 2.86
N LEU A 75 2.07 -11.07 3.01
CA LEU A 75 1.04 -11.67 2.18
C LEU A 75 -0.30 -10.94 2.35
N HIS A 76 -0.90 -10.52 1.24
CA HIS A 76 -2.18 -9.83 1.20
C HIS A 76 -2.95 -10.17 -0.08
N SER A 77 -4.21 -9.71 -0.15
CA SER A 77 -5.10 -9.89 -1.30
C SER A 77 -5.60 -8.53 -1.81
N HIS A 78 -6.02 -8.51 -3.07
CA HIS A 78 -6.69 -7.37 -3.67
C HIS A 78 -8.10 -7.77 -4.13
N GLU A 79 -9.04 -6.84 -4.04
CA GLU A 79 -10.38 -6.97 -4.62
C GLU A 79 -10.47 -6.38 -6.03
N VAL A 80 -9.33 -5.97 -6.58
CA VAL A 80 -9.14 -5.40 -7.92
C VAL A 80 -7.84 -5.91 -8.54
N ASP A 81 -7.73 -5.83 -9.86
CA ASP A 81 -6.50 -6.19 -10.57
C ASP A 81 -5.37 -5.18 -10.31
N CYS A 82 -4.16 -5.69 -10.14
CA CYS A 82 -2.96 -4.89 -9.91
C CYS A 82 -1.93 -5.06 -11.02
N LEU A 83 -1.20 -3.98 -11.31
CA LEU A 83 -0.06 -3.98 -12.22
C LEU A 83 1.11 -3.28 -11.53
N TYR A 84 2.30 -3.90 -11.62
CA TYR A 84 3.53 -3.35 -11.06
C TYR A 84 4.51 -3.04 -12.19
N TYR A 85 4.98 -1.80 -12.23
CA TYR A 85 6.04 -1.38 -13.13
C TYR A 85 7.30 -1.08 -12.31
N VAL A 86 8.30 -1.95 -12.42
CA VAL A 86 9.56 -1.83 -11.68
C VAL A 86 10.46 -0.82 -12.37
N VAL A 87 10.69 0.32 -11.71
CA VAL A 87 11.56 1.40 -12.22
C VAL A 87 13.00 1.32 -11.72
N ALA A 88 13.24 0.63 -10.61
CA ALA A 88 14.56 0.44 -10.01
C ALA A 88 14.56 -0.80 -9.09
N GLY A 89 15.68 -1.52 -9.03
CA GLY A 89 15.78 -2.79 -8.28
C GLY A 89 15.30 -4.00 -9.07
N SER A 90 14.92 -5.07 -8.34
CA SER A 90 14.44 -6.33 -8.90
C SER A 90 13.49 -7.03 -7.94
#